data_AF-A0A522SWE0-F1
#
_entry.id   AF-A0A522SWE0-F1
#
_cell.length_a   1.000
_cell.length_b   1.000
_cell.length_c   1.000
_cell.angle_alpha   90.00
_cell.angle_beta   90.00
_cell.angle_gamma   90.00
#
_symmetry.space_group_name_H-M   'P 1'
#
loop_
_entity.id
_entity.type
_entity.pdbx_description
1 polymer ?
#
loop_
_entity_poly.entity_id
_entity_poly.type
_entity_poly.pdbx_seq_one_letter_code
_entity_poly.pdbx_strand_id
1 'polypeptide(L)'
;MSEYEDFIASLKALGESEVKSKLSQGVWASRRKQWAEDWLSKSEGARQEMRDEMALSISKEANSIAKSALRVSKFAFVAAIAAAILGAVATLIAAFVNRPPTP
;
A
#
# COMPACT_ATOMS: atom_id res chain seq x y z
N MET A 1 28.75 -32.90 -0.89
CA MET A 1 28.18 -31.68 -0.28
C MET A 1 29.30 -30.99 0.46
N SER A 2 29.43 -29.68 0.34
CA SER A 2 30.46 -28.93 1.07
C SER A 2 30.02 -28.66 2.51
N GLU A 3 30.99 -28.54 3.45
CA GLU A 3 30.68 -28.20 4.85
C GLU A 3 29.83 -26.92 4.98
N TYR A 4 30.04 -25.98 4.05
CA TYR A 4 29.23 -24.77 3.95
C TYR A 4 27.77 -25.07 3.62
N GLU A 5 27.50 -25.91 2.63
CA GLU A 5 26.13 -26.26 2.22
C GLU A 5 25.36 -26.98 3.34
N ASP A 6 26.02 -27.92 4.00
CA ASP A 6 25.43 -28.65 5.14
C ASP A 6 25.12 -27.69 6.29
N PHE A 7 26.01 -26.73 6.56
CA PHE A 7 25.78 -25.71 7.57
C PHE A 7 24.62 -24.78 7.20
N ILE A 8 24.56 -24.28 5.96
CA ILE A 8 23.44 -23.44 5.50
C ILE A 8 22.11 -24.22 5.55
N ALA A 9 22.10 -25.51 5.21
CA ALA A 9 20.92 -26.35 5.35
C ALA A 9 20.46 -26.45 6.82
N SER A 10 21.40 -26.58 7.75
CA SER A 10 21.09 -26.57 9.19
C SER A 10 20.50 -25.23 9.66
N LEU A 11 21.01 -24.10 9.16
CA LEU A 11 20.48 -22.77 9.48
C LEU A 11 19.05 -22.59 8.95
N LYS A 12 18.77 -23.09 7.74
CA LYS A 12 17.41 -23.10 7.17
C LYS A 12 16.44 -23.92 8.01
N ALA A 13 16.87 -25.07 8.53
CA ALA A 13 16.05 -25.93 9.37
C ALA A 13 15.75 -25.31 10.74
N LEU A 14 16.72 -24.62 11.33
CA LEU A 14 16.58 -23.88 12.61
C LEU A 14 15.65 -22.66 12.48
N GLY A 15 15.67 -22.00 11.33
CA GLY A 15 14.91 -20.78 11.12
C GLY A 15 15.58 -19.54 11.74
N GLU A 16 15.21 -18.38 11.21
CA GLU A 16 15.92 -17.12 11.42
C GLU A 16 15.99 -16.66 12.88
N SER A 17 14.88 -16.80 13.63
CA SER A 17 14.80 -16.38 15.03
C SER A 17 15.79 -17.16 15.90
N GLU A 18 15.90 -18.46 15.65
CA GLU A 18 16.75 -19.36 16.43
C GLU A 18 18.21 -19.19 16.05
N VAL A 19 18.49 -18.92 14.77
CA VAL A 19 19.82 -18.55 14.29
C VAL A 19 20.28 -17.23 14.92
N LYS A 20 19.43 -16.19 14.98
CA LYS A 20 19.74 -14.93 15.68
C LYS A 20 20.06 -15.15 17.16
N SER A 21 19.27 -15.97 17.84
CA SER A 21 19.47 -16.30 19.26
C SER A 21 20.79 -17.06 19.49
N LYS A 22 21.09 -18.08 18.69
CA LYS A 22 22.35 -18.83 18.80
C LYS A 22 23.57 -17.99 18.44
N LEU A 23 23.43 -17.05 17.51
CA LEU A 23 24.48 -16.09 17.15
C LEU A 23 24.77 -15.13 18.31
N SER A 24 23.74 -14.59 18.97
CA SER A 24 23.91 -13.66 20.10
C SER A 24 24.48 -14.35 21.34
N GLN A 25 24.19 -15.64 21.52
CA GLN A 25 24.79 -16.50 22.55
C GLN A 25 26.24 -16.91 22.23
N GLY A 26 26.74 -16.60 21.03
CA GLY A 26 28.11 -16.94 20.62
C GLY A 26 28.34 -18.43 20.38
N VAL A 27 27.28 -19.20 20.07
CA VAL A 27 27.35 -20.65 19.86
C VAL A 27 28.28 -21.04 18.71
N TRP A 28 28.40 -20.16 17.71
CA TRP A 28 29.28 -20.37 16.56
C TRP A 28 30.52 -19.47 16.65
N ALA A 29 31.69 -20.08 16.44
CA ALA A 29 32.96 -19.38 16.37
C ALA A 29 33.48 -19.30 14.92
N SER A 30 34.35 -18.31 14.68
CA SER A 30 35.16 -18.17 13.47
C SER A 30 34.33 -18.19 12.17
N ARG A 31 34.59 -19.15 11.28
CA ARG A 31 34.03 -19.19 9.92
C ARG A 31 32.53 -19.46 9.90
N ARG A 32 32.01 -20.28 10.83
CA ARG A 32 30.57 -20.56 10.94
C ARG A 32 29.78 -19.34 11.41
N LYS A 33 30.39 -18.48 12.23
CA LYS A 33 29.80 -17.20 12.63
C LYS A 33 29.60 -16.30 11.40
N GLN A 34 30.64 -16.11 10.59
CA GLN A 34 30.54 -15.32 9.36
C GLN A 34 29.47 -15.89 8.42
N TRP A 35 29.41 -17.21 8.23
CA TRP A 35 28.40 -17.82 7.37
C TRP A 35 26.96 -17.60 7.88
N ALA A 36 26.75 -17.64 9.19
CA ALA A 36 25.44 -17.36 9.79
C ALA A 36 25.04 -15.89 9.63
N GLU A 37 25.98 -14.96 9.82
CA GLU A 37 25.76 -13.52 9.58
C GLU A 37 25.43 -13.24 8.11
N ASP A 38 26.18 -13.84 7.19
CA ASP A 38 25.99 -13.67 5.75
C ASP A 38 24.64 -14.25 5.27
N TRP A 39 24.22 -15.37 5.86
CA TRP A 39 22.92 -15.97 5.61
C TRP A 39 21.77 -15.11 6.14
N LEU A 40 21.89 -14.58 7.37
CA LEU A 40 20.89 -13.66 7.96
C LEU A 40 20.75 -12.40 7.12
N SER A 41 21.87 -11.79 6.71
CA SER A 41 21.88 -10.59 5.85
C SER A 41 21.14 -10.83 4.53
N LYS A 42 21.40 -11.97 3.87
CA LYS A 42 20.70 -12.34 2.62
C LYS A 42 19.20 -12.56 2.83
N SER A 43 18.82 -13.18 3.95
CA SER A 43 17.42 -13.41 4.30
C SER A 43 16.68 -12.10 4.62
N GLU A 44 17.35 -11.14 5.26
CA GLU A 44 16.79 -9.82 5.56
C GLU A 44 16.66 -8.97 4.29
N GLY A 45 17.68 -8.96 3.42
CA GLY A 45 17.65 -8.26 2.14
C GLY A 45 16.46 -8.68 1.26
N ALA A 46 16.24 -9.99 1.11
CA ALA A 46 15.11 -10.51 0.33
C ALA A 46 13.74 -10.13 0.92
N ARG A 47 13.62 -10.05 2.25
CA ARG A 47 12.38 -9.58 2.90
C ARG A 47 12.18 -8.08 2.74
N GLN A 48 13.25 -7.30 2.79
CA GLN A 48 13.18 -5.86 2.62
C GLN A 48 12.74 -5.52 1.20
N GLU A 49 13.31 -6.18 0.19
CA GLU A 49 12.87 -6.02 -1.21
C GLU A 49 11.40 -6.37 -1.40
N MET A 50 10.92 -7.49 -0.83
CA MET A 50 9.49 -7.85 -0.88
C MET A 50 8.60 -6.82 -0.19
N ARG A 51 9.03 -6.25 0.95
CA ARG A 51 8.29 -5.20 1.66
C ARG A 51 8.25 -3.91 0.86
N ASP A 52 9.38 -3.52 0.26
CA ASP A 52 9.49 -2.30 -0.53
C ASP A 52 8.65 -2.42 -1.82
N GLU A 53 8.64 -3.58 -2.46
CA GLU A 53 7.79 -3.86 -3.63
C GLU A 53 6.30 -3.85 -3.26
N MET A 54 5.94 -4.40 -2.11
CA MET A 54 4.56 -4.33 -1.59
C MET A 54 4.16 -2.90 -1.21
N ALA A 55 5.05 -2.13 -0.60
CA ALA A 55 4.79 -0.72 -0.28
C ALA A 55 4.60 0.11 -1.55
N LEU A 56 5.40 -0.16 -2.59
CA LEU A 56 5.29 0.48 -3.89
C LEU A 56 3.96 0.11 -4.58
N SER A 57 3.54 -1.15 -4.52
CA SER A 57 2.28 -1.61 -5.13
C SER A 57 1.07 -0.98 -4.44
N ILE A 58 1.04 -0.96 -3.11
CA ILE A 58 0.01 -0.27 -2.32
C ILE A 58 -0.05 1.22 -2.66
N SER A 59 1.12 1.88 -2.77
CA SER A 59 1.18 3.30 -3.11
C SER A 59 0.63 3.58 -4.52
N LYS A 60 0.92 2.70 -5.49
CA LYS A 60 0.36 2.80 -6.85
C LYS A 60 -1.15 2.61 -6.86
N GLU A 61 -1.65 1.63 -6.11
CA GLU A 61 -3.08 1.36 -5.99
C GLU A 61 -3.81 2.53 -5.32
N ALA A 62 -3.29 3.04 -4.21
CA ALA A 62 -3.83 4.21 -3.53
C ALA A 62 -3.89 5.45 -4.45
N ASN A 63 -2.85 5.69 -5.26
CA ASN A 63 -2.84 6.77 -6.24
C ASN A 63 -3.90 6.56 -7.34
N SER A 64 -4.10 5.32 -7.79
CA SER A 64 -5.14 4.98 -8.77
C SER A 64 -6.55 5.23 -8.21
N ILE A 65 -6.79 4.83 -6.96
CA ILE A 65 -8.05 5.06 -6.26
C ILE A 65 -8.28 6.57 -6.09
N ALA A 66 -7.27 7.32 -5.64
CA ALA A 66 -7.36 8.77 -5.46
C ALA A 66 -7.70 9.48 -6.78
N LYS A 67 -7.07 9.10 -7.90
CA LYS A 67 -7.39 9.63 -9.24
C LYS A 67 -8.82 9.32 -9.65
N SER A 68 -9.29 8.11 -9.36
CA SER A 68 -10.65 7.68 -9.69
C SER A 68 -11.68 8.43 -8.84
N ALA A 69 -11.44 8.56 -7.54
CA ALA A 69 -12.26 9.35 -6.62
C ALA A 69 -12.33 10.83 -7.04
N LEU A 70 -11.19 11.42 -7.44
CA LEU A 70 -11.15 12.79 -7.95
C LEU A 70 -11.99 12.94 -9.23
N ARG A 71 -11.96 11.96 -10.13
CA ARG A 71 -12.78 11.98 -11.36
C ARG A 71 -14.27 11.91 -11.03
N VAL A 72 -14.67 11.03 -10.13
CA VAL A 72 -16.07 10.90 -9.68
C VAL A 72 -16.54 12.17 -8.99
N SER A 73 -15.71 12.74 -8.11
CA SER A 73 -16.01 14.00 -7.42
C SER A 73 -16.20 15.15 -8.40
N LYS A 74 -15.35 15.28 -9.43
CA LYS A 74 -15.52 16.29 -10.49
C LYS A 74 -16.83 16.11 -11.25
N PHE A 75 -17.18 14.88 -11.60
CA PHE A 75 -18.44 14.60 -12.30
C PHE A 75 -19.65 14.94 -11.44
N ALA A 76 -19.64 14.56 -10.16
CA ALA A 76 -20.69 14.89 -9.20
C ALA A 76 -20.83 16.41 -9.02
N PHE A 77 -19.72 17.15 -8.98
CA PHE A 77 -19.74 18.61 -8.87
C PHE A 77 -20.40 19.27 -10.09
N VAL A 78 -20.07 18.82 -11.30
CA VAL A 78 -20.70 19.31 -12.54
C VAL A 78 -22.20 19.00 -12.56
N ALA A 79 -22.58 17.79 -12.17
CA ALA A 79 -23.99 17.39 -12.08
C ALA A 79 -24.76 18.24 -11.05
N ALA A 80 -24.15 18.53 -9.91
CA ALA A 80 -24.73 19.39 -8.88
C ALA A 80 -24.95 20.82 -9.38
N ILE A 81 -23.99 21.39 -10.11
CA ILE A 81 -24.15 22.72 -10.74
C ILE A 81 -25.31 22.71 -11.75
N ALA A 82 -25.37 21.70 -12.61
CA ALA A 82 -26.45 21.60 -13.60
C ALA A 82 -27.83 21.50 -12.92
N ALA A 83 -27.95 20.68 -11.87
CA ALA A 83 -29.18 20.57 -11.09
C ALA A 83 -29.57 21.88 -10.42
N ALA A 84 -28.61 22.63 -9.87
CA ALA A 84 -28.86 23.93 -9.26
C ALA A 84 -29.38 24.95 -10.28
N ILE A 85 -28.81 25.00 -11.50
CA ILE A 85 -29.27 25.87 -12.58
C ILE A 85 -30.70 25.51 -13.01
N LEU A 86 -30.97 24.21 -13.24
CA LEU A 86 -32.30 23.76 -13.63
C LEU A 86 -33.35 24.06 -12.55
N GLY A 87 -33.00 23.87 -11.28
CA GLY A 87 -33.84 24.24 -10.14
C GLY A 87 -34.14 25.74 -10.12
N ALA A 88 -33.13 26.59 -10.29
CA ALA A 88 -33.30 28.03 -10.35
C ALA A 88 -34.25 28.45 -11.50
N VAL A 89 -34.06 27.90 -12.71
CA VAL A 89 -34.94 28.17 -13.85
C VAL A 89 -36.38 27.75 -13.58
N ALA A 90 -36.59 26.54 -13.02
CA ALA A 90 -37.93 26.06 -12.67
C ALA A 90 -38.62 26.96 -11.64
N THR A 91 -37.89 27.43 -10.63
CA THR A 91 -38.43 28.37 -9.63
C THR A 91 -38.83 29.72 -10.24
N LEU A 92 -38.04 30.25 -11.18
CA LEU A 92 -38.37 31.49 -11.89
C LEU A 92 -39.64 31.32 -12.74
N ILE A 93 -39.75 30.24 -13.51
CA ILE A 93 -40.94 29.97 -14.33
C ILE A 93 -42.18 29.83 -13.43
N ALA A 94 -42.10 29.07 -12.34
CA ALA A 94 -43.20 28.92 -11.40
C ALA A 94 -43.64 30.27 -10.80
N ALA A 95 -42.69 31.16 -10.49
CA ALA A 95 -42.98 32.49 -9.97
C ALA A 95 -43.69 33.38 -11.02
N PHE A 96 -43.35 33.27 -12.30
CA PHE A 96 -44.03 34.01 -13.38
C PHE A 96 -45.43 33.46 -13.67
N VAL A 97 -45.61 32.14 -13.67
CA VAL A 97 -46.90 31.50 -13.96
C VAL A 97 -47.91 31.71 -12.83
N ASN A 98 -47.47 31.68 -11.57
CA ASN A 98 -48.34 31.88 -10.41
C ASN A 98 -48.61 33.36 -10.05
N ARG A 99 -48.20 34.32 -10.90
CA ARG A 99 -48.45 35.73 -10.62
C ARG A 99 -49.95 36.02 -10.83
N PRO A 100 -50.73 36.36 -9.78
CA PRO A 100 -52.14 36.69 -9.96
C PRO A 100 -52.27 37.95 -10.82
N PRO A 101 -53.34 38.06 -11.65
CA PRO A 101 -53.62 39.29 -12.38
C PRO A 101 -53.74 40.44 -11.37
N THR A 102 -52.99 41.50 -11.60
CA THR A 102 -53.05 42.71 -10.77
C THR A 102 -54.37 43.42 -11.08
N PRO A 103 -55.14 43.84 -10.04
CA PRO A 103 -56.42 44.52 -10.21
C PRO A 103 -56.29 45.93 -10.80
#